data_AF-A0A233RPF3-F1
#
_entry.id   AF-A0A233RPF3-F1
#
_cell.length_a   1.000
_cell.length_b   1.000
_cell.length_c   1.000
_cell.angle_alpha   90.00
_cell.angle_beta   90.00
_cell.angle_gamma   90.00
#
_symmetry.space_group_name_H-M   'P 1'
#
loop_
_entity.id
_entity.type
_entity.pdbx_description
1 polymer ?
#
loop_
_entity_poly.entity_id
_entity_poly.type
_entity_poly.pdbx_seq_one_letter_code
_entity_poly.pdbx_strand_id
1 'polypeptide(L)'
;MQRAAERGMTTLALTDRDTVAGTVRFAKAAAASGVRSVFGVDVAVAPLTPPNLTAARSRTPVRGGAHVVEPPLRITLLAQNAAGWARLCRLVSAARAEADGALPVVSWALLRAYADSEGTVVGVKH
;
A
#
# COMPACT_ATOMS: atom_id res chain seq x y z
N MET A 1 -12.91 13.75 2.44
CA MET A 1 -12.55 14.97 3.18
C MET A 1 -13.75 15.59 3.86
N GLN A 2 -14.75 16.07 3.13
CA GLN A 2 -15.96 16.67 3.70
C GLN A 2 -16.58 15.86 4.85
N ARG A 3 -16.90 14.57 4.63
CA ARG A 3 -17.43 13.68 5.70
C ARG A 3 -16.53 13.54 6.93
N ALA A 4 -15.21 13.66 6.77
CA ALA A 4 -14.26 13.58 7.88
C ALA A 4 -14.26 14.89 8.68
N ALA A 5 -14.27 16.03 7.97
CA ALA A 5 -14.40 17.35 8.58
C ALA A 5 -15.73 17.52 9.32
N GLU A 6 -16.85 17.10 8.72
CA GLU A 6 -18.18 17.06 9.35
C GLU A 6 -18.23 16.21 10.63
N ARG A 7 -17.32 15.22 10.74
CA ARG A 7 -17.19 14.35 11.92
C ARG A 7 -16.12 14.81 12.91
N GLY A 8 -15.56 16.00 12.73
CA GLY A 8 -14.52 16.55 13.60
C GLY A 8 -13.17 15.81 13.53
N MET A 9 -12.93 15.03 12.47
CA MET A 9 -11.65 14.33 12.31
C MET A 9 -10.57 15.33 11.93
N THR A 10 -9.56 15.49 12.80
CA THR A 10 -8.47 16.45 12.61
C THR A 10 -7.32 15.89 11.78
N THR A 11 -7.24 14.57 11.60
CA THR A 11 -6.19 13.88 10.87
C THR A 11 -6.77 12.74 10.03
N LEU A 12 -6.28 12.57 8.80
CA LEU A 12 -6.68 11.47 7.92
C LEU A 12 -5.48 10.92 7.15
N ALA A 13 -5.40 9.60 7.04
CA ALA A 13 -4.39 8.91 6.24
C ALA A 13 -4.91 8.56 4.84
N LEU A 14 -4.08 8.75 3.81
CA LEU A 14 -4.28 8.15 2.49
C LEU A 14 -3.42 6.89 2.38
N THR A 15 -4.03 5.76 2.02
CA THR A 15 -3.34 4.48 1.80
C THR A 15 -3.84 3.86 0.50
N ASP A 16 -3.37 4.40 -0.63
CA ASP A 16 -3.71 3.86 -1.95
C ASP A 16 -3.08 2.47 -2.14
N ARG A 17 -3.73 1.62 -2.95
CA ARG A 17 -3.22 0.28 -3.24
C ARG A 17 -2.08 0.35 -4.24
N ASP A 18 -0.91 -0.13 -3.81
CA ASP A 18 0.27 -0.36 -4.65
C ASP A 18 0.75 0.90 -5.42
N THR A 19 0.34 2.08 -4.97
CA THR A 19 0.63 3.37 -5.62
C THR A 19 0.59 4.51 -4.61
N VAL A 20 1.23 5.61 -4.98
CA VAL A 20 1.22 6.89 -4.25
C VAL A 20 0.60 8.02 -5.08
N ALA A 21 -0.03 7.69 -6.21
CA ALA A 21 -0.51 8.67 -7.18
C ALA A 21 -1.59 9.62 -6.64
N GLY A 22 -2.42 9.19 -5.68
CA GLY A 22 -3.48 10.03 -5.11
C GLY A 22 -3.01 11.12 -4.15
N THR A 23 -1.74 11.09 -3.74
CA THR A 23 -1.18 11.91 -2.64
C THR A 23 -1.37 13.40 -2.84
N VAL A 24 -1.06 13.92 -4.03
CA VAL A 24 -1.14 15.38 -4.28
C VAL A 24 -2.57 15.88 -4.19
N ARG A 25 -3.53 15.16 -4.78
CA ARG A 25 -4.95 15.52 -4.74
C ARG A 25 -5.47 15.45 -3.31
N PHE A 26 -5.09 14.41 -2.56
CA PHE A 26 -5.48 14.24 -1.17
C PHE A 26 -4.93 15.37 -0.28
N ALA A 27 -3.64 15.70 -0.41
CA ALA A 27 -3.00 16.77 0.34
C ALA A 27 -3.72 18.12 0.16
N LYS A 28 -4.04 18.46 -1.10
CA LYS A 28 -4.79 19.68 -1.43
C LYS A 28 -6.18 19.69 -0.79
N ALA A 29 -6.91 18.58 -0.89
CA ALA A 29 -8.26 18.48 -0.32
C ALA A 29 -8.25 18.50 1.22
N ALA A 30 -7.26 17.88 1.85
CA ALA A 30 -7.08 17.87 3.30
C ALA A 30 -6.78 19.30 3.80
N ALA A 31 -5.83 19.98 3.16
CA ALA A 31 -5.47 21.36 3.48
C ALA A 31 -6.67 22.31 3.35
N ALA A 32 -7.45 22.20 2.28
CA ALA A 32 -8.66 23.01 2.08
C ALA A 32 -9.74 22.75 3.16
N SER A 33 -9.69 21.61 3.85
CA SER A 33 -10.64 21.23 4.90
C SER A 33 -10.06 21.37 6.32
N GLY A 34 -8.85 21.92 6.48
CA GLY A 34 -8.18 22.01 7.78
C GLY A 34 -7.80 20.67 8.41
N VAL A 35 -7.77 19.59 7.63
CA VAL A 35 -7.44 18.23 8.09
C VAL A 35 -5.96 17.97 7.87
N ARG A 36 -5.25 17.51 8.90
CA ARG A 36 -3.87 17.04 8.77
C ARG A 36 -3.81 15.77 7.92
N SER A 37 -2.99 15.78 6.87
CA SER A 37 -2.77 14.59 6.03
C SER A 37 -1.64 13.72 6.56
N VAL A 38 -1.87 12.42 6.63
CA VAL A 38 -0.83 11.38 6.74
C VAL A 38 -0.78 10.62 5.42
N PHE A 39 0.42 10.36 4.91
CA PHE A 39 0.59 9.65 3.65
C PHE A 39 1.10 8.24 3.88
N GLY A 40 0.55 7.30 3.14
CA GLY A 40 0.91 5.91 3.19
C GLY A 40 0.55 5.16 1.93
N VAL A 41 0.81 3.86 1.96
CA VAL A 41 0.52 2.94 0.86
C VAL A 41 0.08 1.60 1.44
N ASP A 42 -0.87 0.96 0.79
CA ASP A 42 -1.27 -0.41 1.09
C ASP A 42 -0.64 -1.32 0.03
N VAL A 43 0.34 -2.15 0.41
CA VAL A 43 1.13 -2.97 -0.53
C VAL A 43 0.86 -4.45 -0.33
N ALA A 44 0.80 -5.18 -1.45
CA ALA A 44 0.91 -6.63 -1.42
C ALA A 44 2.32 -7.07 -1.03
N VAL A 45 2.44 -8.11 -0.21
CA VAL A 45 3.72 -8.65 0.28
C VAL A 45 3.85 -10.11 -0.10
N ALA A 46 5.05 -10.49 -0.52
CA ALA A 46 5.37 -11.88 -0.80
C ALA A 46 5.17 -12.74 0.47
N PRO A 47 4.60 -13.94 0.37
CA PRO A 47 4.43 -14.79 1.55
C PRO A 47 5.78 -15.19 2.14
N LEU A 48 5.87 -15.31 3.47
CA LEU A 48 7.10 -15.77 4.17
C LEU A 48 7.51 -17.18 3.74
N THR A 49 6.52 -18.02 3.45
CA THR A 49 6.70 -19.37 2.92
C THR A 49 5.96 -19.46 1.60
N PRO A 50 6.58 -19.92 0.51
CA PRO A 50 5.89 -20.09 -0.76
C PRO A 50 4.66 -20.99 -0.57
N PRO A 51 3.51 -20.63 -1.15
CA PRO A 51 2.28 -21.39 -0.98
C PRO A 51 2.49 -22.81 -1.49
N ASN A 52 1.97 -23.80 -0.76
CA ASN A 52 1.96 -25.18 -1.22
C ASN A 52 1.07 -25.24 -2.48
N LEU A 53 1.69 -25.43 -3.65
CA LEU A 53 1.02 -25.38 -4.97
C LEU A 53 -0.12 -26.41 -5.10
N THR A 54 -0.18 -27.40 -4.20
CA THR A 54 -1.23 -28.44 -4.16
C THR A 54 -2.56 -27.95 -3.55
N ALA A 55 -2.55 -26.89 -2.73
CA ALA A 55 -3.75 -26.33 -2.09
C ALA A 55 -4.45 -25.24 -2.93
N ALA A 56 -3.75 -24.67 -3.92
CA ALA A 56 -4.25 -23.63 -4.81
C ALA A 56 -5.06 -24.20 -5.99
N ARG A 57 -6.03 -25.09 -5.74
CA ARG A 57 -7.05 -25.37 -6.76
C ARG A 57 -7.99 -24.17 -6.82
N SER A 58 -7.77 -23.32 -7.81
CA SER A 58 -8.67 -22.20 -8.09
C SER A 58 -10.07 -22.75 -8.38
N ARG A 59 -11.08 -22.10 -7.81
CA ARG A 59 -12.47 -22.30 -8.25
C ARG A 59 -12.58 -21.73 -9.66
N THR A 60 -13.03 -22.54 -10.61
CA THR A 60 -13.20 -22.15 -12.01
C THR A 60 -14.07 -20.90 -12.13
N PRO A 61 -13.63 -19.84 -12.84
CA PRO A 61 -14.44 -18.64 -13.00
C PRO A 61 -15.61 -18.94 -13.93
N VAL A 62 -16.84 -18.75 -13.43
CA VAL A 62 -18.03 -18.74 -14.27
C VAL A 62 -18.03 -17.39 -14.98
N ARG A 63 -17.55 -17.35 -16.24
CA ARG A 63 -17.38 -16.19 -17.15
C ARG A 63 -15.95 -15.60 -17.19
N GLY A 64 -15.03 -16.28 -17.87
CA GLY A 64 -13.95 -15.67 -18.69
C GLY A 64 -12.97 -14.65 -18.08
N GLY A 65 -13.01 -14.38 -16.77
CA GLY A 65 -12.07 -13.48 -16.10
C GLY A 65 -10.78 -14.22 -15.73
N ALA A 66 -9.63 -13.62 -16.01
CA ALA A 66 -8.36 -14.09 -15.45
C ALA A 66 -8.42 -13.98 -13.93
N HIS A 67 -8.22 -15.08 -13.21
CA HIS A 67 -8.00 -15.03 -11.77
C HIS A 67 -6.67 -14.32 -11.51
N VAL A 68 -6.73 -13.04 -11.19
CA VAL A 68 -5.65 -12.38 -10.48
C VAL A 68 -5.71 -12.92 -9.07
N VAL A 69 -4.80 -13.82 -8.71
CA VAL A 69 -4.62 -14.24 -7.33
C VAL A 69 -4.09 -13.03 -6.59
N GLU A 70 -4.96 -12.35 -5.83
CA GLU A 70 -4.54 -11.28 -4.93
C GLU A 70 -3.56 -11.91 -3.91
N PRO A 71 -2.35 -11.36 -3.75
CA PRO A 71 -1.42 -11.83 -2.73
C PRO A 71 -2.12 -11.74 -1.37
N PRO A 72 -2.19 -12.84 -0.61
CA PRO A 72 -3.07 -12.91 0.57
C PRO A 72 -2.61 -12.00 1.71
N LEU A 73 -1.35 -11.55 1.70
CA LEU A 73 -0.79 -10.67 2.72
C LEU A 73 -0.64 -9.24 2.18
N ARG A 74 -1.36 -8.30 2.77
CA ARG A 74 -1.21 -6.87 2.53
C ARG A 74 -0.84 -6.16 3.82
N ILE A 75 0.02 -5.16 3.71
CA ILE A 75 0.39 -4.30 4.82
C ILE A 75 0.19 -2.84 4.44
N THR A 76 -0.21 -2.04 5.42
CA THR A 76 -0.29 -0.60 5.31
C THR A 76 0.97 0.03 5.89
N LEU A 77 1.65 0.85 5.10
CA LEU A 77 2.83 1.60 5.50
C LEU A 77 2.48 3.09 5.58
N LEU A 78 2.81 3.75 6.69
CA LEU A 78 2.61 5.20 6.86
C LEU A 78 3.96 5.90 7.00
N ALA A 79 4.13 7.02 6.31
CA ALA A 79 5.30 7.89 6.45
C ALA A 79 5.12 8.82 7.65
N GLN A 80 6.06 8.80 8.59
CA GLN A 80 6.08 9.70 9.75
C GLN A 80 6.72 11.05 9.44
N ASN A 81 7.58 11.10 8.42
CA ASN A 81 8.33 12.29 8.02
C ASN A 81 8.69 12.25 6.53
N ALA A 82 9.34 13.31 6.03
CA ALA A 82 9.76 13.41 4.63
C ALA A 82 10.71 12.29 4.18
N ALA A 83 11.58 11.81 5.06
CA ALA A 83 12.47 10.68 4.76
C ALA A 83 11.70 9.36 4.61
N GLY A 84 10.71 9.14 5.49
CA GLY A 84 9.75 8.03 5.39
C GLY A 84 8.98 8.08 4.09
N TRP A 85 8.50 9.27 3.72
CA TRP A 85 7.80 9.47 2.46
C TRP A 85 8.67 9.11 1.24
N ALA A 86 9.92 9.62 1.21
CA ALA A 86 10.84 9.30 0.12
C ALA A 86 11.15 7.81 0.02
N ARG A 87 11.19 7.08 1.15
CA ARG A 87 11.34 5.62 1.16
C ARG A 87 10.10 4.89 0.64
N LEU A 88 8.88 5.32 0.99
CA LEU A 88 7.66 4.74 0.43
C LEU A 88 7.60 4.90 -1.09
N CYS A 89 7.95 6.08 -1.61
CA CYS A 89 8.05 6.29 -3.05
C CYS A 89 9.04 5.32 -3.71
N ARG A 90 10.25 5.17 -3.15
CA ARG A 90 11.25 4.23 -3.66
C ARG A 90 10.80 2.77 -3.59
N LEU A 91 10.16 2.36 -2.50
CA LEU A 91 9.61 1.02 -2.33
C LEU A 91 8.60 0.69 -3.43
N VAL A 92 7.64 1.58 -3.65
CA VAL A 92 6.59 1.41 -4.67
C VAL A 92 7.20 1.39 -6.07
N SER A 93 8.15 2.28 -6.36
CA SER A 93 8.85 2.28 -7.66
C SER A 93 9.65 1.00 -7.89
N ALA A 94 10.37 0.50 -6.88
CA ALA A 94 11.16 -0.72 -6.97
C ALA A 94 10.25 -1.95 -7.19
N ALA A 95 9.19 -2.09 -6.40
CA ALA A 95 8.24 -3.19 -6.56
C ALA A 95 7.56 -3.17 -7.94
N ARG A 96 7.28 -1.97 -8.48
CA ARG A 96 6.71 -1.83 -9.82
C ARG A 96 7.71 -2.18 -10.93
N ALA A 97 8.99 -1.86 -10.73
CA ALA A 97 10.05 -2.24 -11.66
C ALA A 97 10.26 -3.77 -11.67
N GLU A 98 10.24 -4.43 -10.51
CA GLU A 98 10.33 -5.90 -10.39
C GLU A 98 9.13 -6.62 -11.02
N ALA A 99 7.95 -6.00 -11.00
CA ALA A 99 6.73 -6.60 -11.51
C ALA A 99 6.62 -6.63 -13.04
N ASP A 100 7.44 -5.84 -13.75
CA ASP A 100 7.48 -5.79 -15.22
C ASP A 100 6.09 -5.73 -15.89
N GLY A 101 5.26 -4.78 -15.44
CA GLY A 101 3.90 -4.58 -15.97
C GLY A 101 2.81 -5.43 -15.31
N ALA A 102 3.16 -6.43 -14.50
CA ALA A 102 2.22 -7.13 -13.62
C ALA A 102 1.84 -6.29 -12.38
N LEU A 103 0.95 -6.83 -11.55
CA LEU A 103 0.68 -6.23 -10.24
C LEU A 103 1.90 -6.39 -9.32
N PRO A 104 2.37 -5.31 -8.67
CA PRO A 104 3.55 -5.39 -7.84
C PRO A 104 3.29 -6.18 -6.56
N VAL A 105 4.26 -7.02 -6.20
CA VAL A 105 4.31 -7.72 -4.92
C VAL A 105 5.63 -7.36 -4.26
N VAL A 106 5.57 -6.73 -3.09
CA VAL A 106 6.76 -6.31 -2.37
C VAL A 106 7.44 -7.51 -1.76
N SER A 107 8.70 -7.73 -2.12
CA SER A 107 9.54 -8.76 -1.53
C SER A 107 9.98 -8.39 -0.10
N TRP A 108 10.29 -9.40 0.72
CA TRP A 108 10.88 -9.16 2.04
C TRP A 108 12.21 -8.40 1.99
N ALA A 109 12.97 -8.52 0.91
CA ALA A 109 14.19 -7.76 0.71
C ALA A 109 13.90 -6.26 0.53
N LEU A 110 12.91 -5.91 -0.30
CA LEU A 110 12.48 -4.52 -0.47
C LEU A 110 11.87 -3.94 0.81
N LEU A 111 11.10 -4.73 1.58
CA LEU A 111 10.60 -4.29 2.89
C LEU A 111 11.73 -3.96 3.86
N ARG A 112 12.72 -4.85 4.01
CA ARG A 112 13.89 -4.56 4.87
C ARG A 112 14.66 -3.33 4.40
N ALA A 113 14.82 -3.16 3.09
CA ALA A 113 15.58 -2.05 2.53
C ALA A 113 14.92 -0.67 2.74
N TYR A 114 13.58 -0.60 2.80
CA TYR A 114 12.87 0.68 2.79
C TYR A 114 11.88 0.91 3.95
N ALA A 115 11.38 -0.14 4.60
CA ALA A 115 10.35 -0.08 5.63
C ALA A 115 10.89 -0.29 7.07
N ASP A 116 12.01 -1.00 7.25
CA ASP A 116 12.60 -1.26 8.59
C ASP A 116 13.41 -0.08 9.16
N SER A 117 13.46 1.05 8.46
CA SER A 117 14.19 2.25 8.87
C SER A 117 13.29 3.27 9.59
N GLU A 118 13.85 4.04 10.53
CA GLU A 118 13.13 5.07 11.30
C GLU A 118 12.31 6.01 10.41
N GLY A 119 11.02 6.16 10.71
CA GLY A 119 10.12 7.09 10.03
C GLY A 119 9.07 6.43 9.11
N THR A 120 8.97 5.10 9.13
CA THR A 120 7.85 4.34 8.56
C THR A 120 7.12 3.60 9.68
N VAL A 121 5.78 3.58 9.67
CA VAL A 121 4.95 2.73 10.58
C VAL A 121 4.30 1.63 9.76
N VAL A 122 4.37 0.39 10.24
CA VAL A 122 3.74 -0.77 9.62
C VAL A 122 2.47 -1.14 10.39
N GLY A 123 1.34 -1.22 9.67
CA GLY A 123 0.08 -1.78 10.18
C GLY A 123 -0.36 -2.96 9.32
N VAL A 124 -0.85 -4.01 9.97
CA VAL A 124 -1.46 -5.17 9.29
C VAL A 124 -2.98 -5.03 9.41
N LYS A 125 -3.71 -5.19 8.30
CA LYS A 125 -5.18 -5.27 8.33
C LYS A 125 -5.54 -6.73 8.66
N HIS A 126 -6.28 -6.94 9.76
CA HIS A 126 -6.84 -8.23 10.14
C HIS A 126 -8.02 -8.64 9.26
#